data_AF-A0A9P6D817-F1
#
_entry.id   AF-A0A9P6D817-F1
#
_cell.length_a   1.000
_cell.length_b   1.000
_cell.length_c   1.000
_cell.angle_alpha   90.00
_cell.angle_beta   90.00
_cell.angle_gamma   90.00
#
_symmetry.space_group_name_H-M   'P 1'
#
loop_
_entity.id
_entity.type
_entity.pdbx_description
1 polymer ?
#
loop_
_entity_poly.entity_id
_entity_poly.type
_entity_poly.pdbx_seq_one_letter_code
_entity_poly.pdbx_strand_id
1 'polypeptide(L)'
;MSTKNARTLSHPSNREKPKDAKEKKVVFKGVLDNPFRIQWPSVPMNLQNSILSCIIKLLEDAADYHYKRCAESRKRKRSTNSADTVSKKAKCSTTTATKQDDIDEAIATETFIDKCQKPEQDNKDEPLFLRHLLFGINAVTKRLETQVQAVHSPNVSKFPETSTKTLKSLMYVFVCRADVDPALLIAHLPHLVAAYNSTRPSQYIKLIPLPQGAEFLLAQTLGIRRVTVLAVDVDYPDDSKLKAILESIPILTASWLSQPKAIAPLISTHIKHLRTTVPKDMKEAKELRLKGKAAARQKRFTKSKLSSPT
;
A
#
# COMPACT_ATOMS: atom_id res chain seq x y z
N MET A 1 31.44 29.22 -18.09
CA MET A 1 30.14 29.35 -17.43
C MET A 1 29.20 28.31 -18.02
N SER A 2 29.06 27.14 -17.37
CA SER A 2 28.26 26.02 -17.90
C SER A 2 26.76 26.29 -17.71
N THR A 3 26.03 26.45 -18.80
CA THR A 3 24.57 26.62 -18.84
C THR A 3 23.88 25.31 -18.48
N LYS A 4 23.75 25.04 -17.18
CA LYS A 4 22.89 23.96 -16.68
C LYS A 4 21.43 24.36 -16.90
N ASN A 5 20.86 23.93 -18.04
CA ASN A 5 19.44 24.09 -18.33
C ASN A 5 18.60 23.49 -17.20
N ALA A 6 17.72 24.30 -16.61
CA ALA A 6 16.80 23.86 -15.57
C ALA A 6 15.88 22.75 -16.11
N ARG A 7 15.91 21.56 -15.51
CA ARG A 7 15.01 20.46 -15.87
C ARG A 7 13.57 20.86 -15.58
N THR A 8 12.76 21.08 -16.62
CA THR A 8 11.33 21.32 -16.50
C THR A 8 10.58 19.98 -16.50
N LEU A 9 9.96 19.61 -15.38
CA LEU A 9 9.05 18.47 -15.32
C LEU A 9 7.66 18.92 -15.77
N SER A 10 7.28 18.60 -17.01
CA SER A 10 5.93 18.82 -17.54
C SER A 10 5.17 17.50 -17.58
N HIS A 11 4.23 17.31 -16.64
CA HIS A 11 3.20 16.28 -16.78
C HIS A 11 1.96 16.93 -17.41
N PRO A 12 1.73 16.78 -18.73
CA PRO A 12 0.47 17.20 -19.33
C PRO A 12 -0.65 16.35 -18.74
N SER A 13 -1.72 16.99 -18.27
CA SER A 13 -2.89 16.29 -17.76
C SER A 13 -3.71 15.77 -18.93
N ASN A 14 -4.22 14.53 -18.86
CA ASN A 14 -5.19 13.97 -19.83
C ASN A 14 -6.49 14.81 -19.95
N ARG A 15 -6.69 15.81 -19.10
CA ARG A 15 -7.81 16.75 -19.15
C ARG A 15 -7.52 17.99 -20.00
N GLU A 16 -6.29 18.17 -20.45
CA GLU A 16 -5.88 19.29 -21.28
C GLU A 16 -6.38 19.07 -22.71
N LYS A 17 -7.55 19.63 -23.01
CA LYS A 17 -8.02 19.71 -24.41
C LYS A 17 -7.00 20.54 -25.18
N PRO A 18 -6.65 20.18 -26.44
CA PRO A 18 -5.87 21.02 -27.33
C PRO A 18 -6.72 22.24 -27.67
N LYS A 19 -6.75 23.22 -26.78
CA LYS A 19 -7.31 24.54 -27.03
C LYS A 19 -6.14 25.43 -27.39
N ASP A 20 -6.32 26.17 -28.48
CA ASP A 20 -5.45 27.19 -29.04
C ASP A 20 -4.47 27.73 -28.00
N ALA A 21 -3.19 27.74 -28.36
CA ALA A 21 -2.11 28.42 -27.67
C ALA A 21 -2.30 29.95 -27.64
N LYS A 22 -3.54 30.42 -27.45
CA LYS A 22 -3.92 31.81 -27.19
C LYS A 22 -3.16 32.26 -25.95
N GLU A 23 -2.07 32.96 -26.25
CA GLU A 23 -1.32 33.90 -25.43
C GLU A 23 -1.33 33.57 -23.94
N LYS A 24 -0.71 32.45 -23.56
CA LYS A 24 -0.40 32.17 -22.15
C LYS A 24 1.03 32.60 -21.87
N LYS A 25 1.21 33.50 -20.91
CA LYS A 25 2.53 33.86 -20.40
C LYS A 25 3.00 32.79 -19.42
N VAL A 26 4.26 32.38 -19.53
CA VAL A 26 4.90 31.51 -18.54
C VAL A 26 5.21 32.34 -17.29
N VAL A 27 4.76 31.86 -16.13
CA VAL A 27 5.00 32.47 -14.83
C VAL A 27 5.57 31.41 -13.91
N PHE A 28 6.71 31.71 -13.29
CA PHE A 28 7.31 30.85 -12.27
C PHE A 28 6.75 31.22 -10.91
N LYS A 29 6.23 30.23 -10.17
CA LYS A 29 5.76 30.39 -8.80
C LYS A 29 6.75 29.76 -7.84
N GLY A 30 7.16 30.51 -6.82
CA GLY A 30 7.95 29.95 -5.73
C GLY A 30 7.13 28.90 -4.98
N VAL A 31 7.72 27.72 -4.78
CA VAL A 31 7.16 26.61 -4.01
C VAL A 31 8.24 26.17 -3.03
N LEU A 32 7.88 26.08 -1.75
CA LEU A 32 8.77 25.59 -0.72
C LEU A 32 9.00 24.08 -0.92
N ASP A 33 10.25 23.67 -1.03
CA ASP A 33 10.64 22.27 -1.02
C ASP A 33 10.80 21.78 0.42
N ASN A 34 10.42 20.52 0.69
CA ASN A 34 10.61 19.95 2.01
C ASN A 34 12.01 19.32 2.12
N PRO A 35 12.95 19.88 2.91
CA PRO A 35 14.29 19.32 3.07
C PRO A 35 14.29 18.03 3.92
N PHE A 36 13.21 17.74 4.66
CA PHE A 36 13.11 16.57 5.54
C PHE A 36 12.59 15.31 4.82
N ARG A 37 12.68 15.28 3.48
CA ARG A 37 12.22 14.14 2.70
C ARG A 37 13.17 12.96 2.85
N ILE A 38 12.65 11.87 3.39
CA ILE A 38 13.40 10.62 3.53
C ILE A 38 13.48 9.96 2.16
N GLN A 39 14.71 9.78 1.67
CA GLN A 39 14.96 9.13 0.40
C GLN A 39 15.00 7.61 0.58
N TRP A 40 14.70 6.89 -0.49
CA TRP A 40 14.90 5.44 -0.51
C TRP A 40 16.40 5.12 -0.42
N PRO A 41 16.78 4.02 0.24
CA PRO A 41 18.17 3.59 0.26
C PRO A 41 18.64 3.24 -1.15
N SER A 42 19.84 3.72 -1.50
CA SER A 42 20.46 3.43 -2.80
C SER A 42 21.20 2.10 -2.73
N VAL A 43 20.54 1.02 -3.16
CA VAL A 43 21.11 -0.33 -3.18
C VAL A 43 21.60 -0.65 -4.61
N PRO A 44 22.85 -1.11 -4.81
CA PRO A 44 23.35 -1.49 -6.14
C PRO A 44 22.53 -2.62 -6.79
N MET A 45 22.35 -2.57 -8.11
CA MET A 45 21.52 -3.53 -8.86
C MET A 45 21.97 -4.99 -8.67
N ASN A 46 23.29 -5.23 -8.66
CA ASN A 46 23.85 -6.57 -8.45
C ASN A 46 23.38 -7.17 -7.11
N LEU A 47 23.33 -6.33 -6.07
CA LEU A 47 22.91 -6.73 -4.73
C LEU A 47 21.40 -7.01 -4.71
N GLN A 48 20.60 -6.15 -5.34
CA GLN A 48 19.15 -6.35 -5.48
C GLN A 48 18.82 -7.68 -6.17
N ASN A 49 19.53 -8.03 -7.25
CA ASN A 49 19.34 -9.28 -7.98
C ASN A 49 19.75 -10.51 -7.15
N SER A 50 20.86 -10.44 -6.42
CA SER A 50 21.30 -11.51 -5.51
C SER A 50 20.29 -11.74 -4.39
N ILE A 51 19.77 -10.67 -3.78
CA ILE A 51 18.71 -10.76 -2.76
C ILE A 51 17.47 -11.42 -3.32
N LEU A 52 16.99 -10.96 -4.49
CA LEU A 52 15.81 -11.51 -5.12
C LEU A 52 15.97 -13.01 -5.38
N SER A 53 17.13 -13.43 -5.90
CA SER A 53 17.43 -14.84 -6.17
C SER A 53 17.43 -15.69 -4.90
N CYS A 54 17.98 -15.17 -3.79
CA CYS A 54 17.92 -15.83 -2.49
C CYS A 54 16.48 -15.97 -1.98
N ILE A 55 15.69 -14.90 -2.06
CA ILE A 55 14.28 -14.91 -1.63
C ILE A 55 13.47 -15.90 -2.46
N ILE A 56 13.66 -15.95 -3.77
CA ILE A 56 12.98 -16.90 -4.66
C ILE A 56 13.28 -18.34 -4.23
N LYS A 57 14.55 -18.68 -3.97
CA LYS A 57 14.94 -20.02 -3.50
C LYS A 57 14.29 -20.40 -2.17
N LEU A 58 14.13 -19.43 -1.25
CA LEU A 58 13.42 -19.65 0.01
C LEU A 58 11.90 -19.83 -0.18
N LEU A 59 11.37 -19.47 -1.35
CA LEU A 59 9.95 -19.50 -1.69
C LEU A 59 9.56 -20.59 -2.69
N GLU A 60 10.49 -21.43 -3.16
CA GLU A 60 10.23 -22.41 -4.23
C GLU A 60 9.04 -23.34 -3.92
N ASP A 61 8.83 -23.71 -2.64
CA ASP A 61 7.73 -24.59 -2.20
C ASP A 61 6.45 -23.85 -1.77
N ALA A 62 6.45 -22.52 -1.79
CA ALA A 62 5.35 -21.72 -1.24
C ALA A 62 4.08 -21.80 -2.10
N ALA A 63 4.22 -21.76 -3.43
CA ALA A 63 3.08 -21.86 -4.35
C ALA A 63 2.31 -23.18 -4.17
N ASP A 64 3.03 -24.30 -4.06
CA ASP A 64 2.43 -25.62 -3.88
C ASP A 64 1.68 -25.73 -2.56
N TYR A 65 2.25 -25.17 -1.49
CA TYR A 65 1.58 -25.07 -0.19
C TYR A 65 0.26 -24.27 -0.29
N HIS A 66 0.30 -23.08 -0.91
CA HIS A 66 -0.90 -22.25 -1.09
C HIS A 66 -1.95 -22.95 -1.96
N TYR A 67 -1.55 -23.66 -3.02
CA TYR A 67 -2.45 -24.41 -3.88
C TYR A 67 -3.16 -25.53 -3.11
N LYS A 68 -2.41 -26.35 -2.35
CA LYS A 68 -2.96 -27.44 -1.51
C LYS A 68 -3.95 -26.90 -0.49
N ARG A 69 -3.56 -25.83 0.24
CA ARG A 69 -4.40 -25.18 1.25
C ARG A 69 -5.69 -24.60 0.66
N CYS A 70 -5.62 -23.98 -0.52
CA CYS A 70 -6.80 -23.47 -1.22
C CYS A 70 -7.71 -24.60 -1.70
N ALA A 71 -7.16 -25.69 -2.23
CA ALA A 71 -7.92 -26.86 -2.67
C ALA A 71 -8.68 -27.51 -1.50
N GLU A 72 -8.01 -27.70 -0.36
CA GLU A 72 -8.62 -28.23 0.87
C GLU A 72 -9.73 -27.32 1.40
N SER A 73 -9.49 -26.01 1.42
CA SER A 73 -10.50 -25.03 1.86
C SER A 73 -11.75 -25.08 0.99
N ARG A 74 -11.59 -25.24 -0.33
CA ARG A 74 -12.73 -25.41 -1.26
C ARG A 74 -13.45 -26.73 -1.05
N LYS A 75 -12.74 -27.83 -0.76
CA LYS A 75 -13.36 -29.13 -0.41
C LYS A 75 -14.21 -29.01 0.84
N ARG A 76 -13.70 -28.37 1.90
CA ARG A 76 -14.44 -28.14 3.16
C ARG A 76 -15.70 -27.29 2.94
N LYS A 77 -15.64 -26.22 2.15
CA LYS A 77 -16.82 -25.39 1.82
C LYS A 77 -17.86 -26.15 0.99
N ARG A 78 -17.42 -27.07 0.11
CA ARG A 78 -18.34 -27.91 -0.68
C ARG A 78 -19.05 -28.95 0.20
N SER A 79 -18.34 -29.59 1.13
CA SER A 79 -18.95 -30.58 2.03
C SER A 79 -19.97 -29.97 3.00
N THR A 80 -19.70 -28.76 3.52
CA THR A 80 -20.67 -28.05 4.38
C THR A 80 -21.91 -27.63 3.61
N ASN A 81 -21.75 -27.10 2.40
CA ASN A 81 -22.88 -26.69 1.58
C ASN A 81 -23.72 -27.89 1.12
N SER A 82 -23.10 -29.04 0.83
CA SER A 82 -23.84 -30.26 0.49
C SER A 82 -24.62 -30.82 1.70
N ALA A 83 -24.05 -30.77 2.91
CA ALA A 83 -24.73 -31.20 4.13
C ALA A 83 -25.95 -30.31 4.44
N ASP A 84 -25.85 -29.00 4.24
CA ASP A 84 -26.96 -28.06 4.43
C ASP A 84 -28.07 -28.21 3.38
N THR A 85 -27.74 -28.65 2.16
CA THR A 85 -28.77 -28.95 1.13
C THR A 85 -29.52 -30.26 1.38
N VAL A 86 -28.90 -31.24 2.04
CA VAL A 86 -29.55 -32.52 2.38
C VAL A 86 -30.47 -32.36 3.59
N SER A 87 -30.08 -31.56 4.59
CA SER A 87 -30.91 -31.30 5.78
C SER A 87 -32.15 -30.44 5.49
N LYS A 88 -32.12 -29.55 4.49
CA LYS A 88 -33.31 -28.80 4.04
C LYS A 88 -34.32 -29.63 3.25
N LYS A 89 -33.92 -30.75 2.65
CA LYS A 89 -34.84 -31.65 1.91
C LYS A 89 -35.58 -32.65 2.81
N ALA A 90 -35.13 -32.83 4.06
CA ALA A 90 -35.78 -33.69 5.05
C ALA A 90 -36.82 -32.96 5.93
N LYS A 91 -36.99 -31.64 5.79
CA LYS A 91 -37.92 -30.82 6.60
C LYS A 91 -39.01 -30.15 5.76
N CYS A 92 -39.52 -30.85 4.75
CA CYS A 92 -40.69 -30.41 3.97
C CYS A 92 -41.76 -31.52 3.92
N SER A 93 -42.38 -31.78 5.06
CA SER A 93 -43.72 -32.37 5.14
C SER A 93 -44.24 -32.14 6.56
N THR A 94 -44.99 -31.04 6.77
CA THR A 94 -46.08 -30.83 7.76
C THR A 94 -46.40 -29.31 7.79
N THR A 95 -47.57 -28.95 7.23
CA THR A 95 -48.59 -27.92 7.62
C THR A 95 -48.18 -26.78 8.57
N THR A 96 -48.65 -25.53 8.53
CA THR A 96 -49.81 -24.82 7.94
C THR A 96 -49.63 -23.31 8.20
N ALA A 97 -50.38 -22.49 7.48
CA ALA A 97 -50.64 -21.04 7.63
C ALA A 97 -50.36 -20.37 8.99
N THR A 98 -49.84 -19.13 8.98
CA THR A 98 -50.56 -17.88 9.32
C THR A 98 -49.66 -16.67 8.99
N LYS A 99 -50.27 -15.59 8.48
CA LYS A 99 -49.67 -14.29 8.11
C LYS A 99 -49.38 -13.43 9.33
N GLN A 100 -48.34 -12.58 9.30
CA GLN A 100 -48.47 -11.12 9.47
C GLN A 100 -47.13 -10.39 9.30
N ASP A 101 -47.26 -9.21 8.73
CA ASP A 101 -46.25 -8.23 8.33
C ASP A 101 -45.52 -7.58 9.53
N ASP A 102 -44.25 -7.23 9.37
CA ASP A 102 -43.78 -5.84 9.58
C ASP A 102 -42.32 -5.63 9.17
N ILE A 103 -42.06 -4.38 8.83
CA ILE A 103 -40.98 -3.76 8.07
C ILE A 103 -39.72 -3.55 8.92
N ASP A 104 -38.52 -3.79 8.36
CA ASP A 104 -37.44 -2.79 8.41
C ASP A 104 -36.27 -3.15 7.46
N GLU A 105 -36.02 -2.21 6.55
CA GLU A 105 -35.10 -2.24 5.43
C GLU A 105 -33.74 -1.69 5.87
N ALA A 106 -32.79 -2.58 6.17
CA ALA A 106 -31.39 -2.22 6.41
C ALA A 106 -30.52 -2.63 5.22
N ILE A 107 -30.01 -1.62 4.52
CA ILE A 107 -29.10 -1.71 3.38
C ILE A 107 -27.82 -2.44 3.79
N ALA A 108 -27.66 -3.66 3.25
CA ALA A 108 -26.45 -4.46 3.36
C ALA A 108 -25.35 -3.91 2.44
N THR A 109 -24.42 -3.14 2.99
CA THR A 109 -23.10 -2.96 2.38
C THR A 109 -22.24 -4.19 2.66
N GLU A 110 -22.01 -4.99 1.62
CA GLU A 110 -21.15 -6.16 1.61
C GLU A 110 -19.72 -5.82 2.05
N THR A 111 -19.44 -6.11 3.31
CA THR A 111 -18.09 -6.22 3.83
C THR A 111 -17.57 -7.59 3.44
N PHE A 112 -16.82 -7.64 2.33
CA PHE A 112 -15.88 -8.72 2.01
C PHE A 112 -14.72 -8.69 3.03
N ILE A 113 -15.00 -9.06 4.27
CA ILE A 113 -13.99 -9.45 5.25
C ILE A 113 -14.34 -10.86 5.69
N ASP A 114 -13.51 -11.77 5.20
CA ASP A 114 -13.51 -13.20 5.36
C ASP A 114 -13.65 -13.60 6.85
N LYS A 115 -14.88 -13.89 7.28
CA LYS A 115 -15.16 -14.58 8.55
C LYS A 115 -14.89 -16.07 8.33
N CYS A 116 -13.63 -16.47 8.50
CA CYS A 116 -13.26 -17.87 8.78
C CYS A 116 -12.51 -17.94 10.10
N GLN A 117 -13.26 -17.97 11.20
CA GLN A 117 -12.77 -18.45 12.49
C GLN A 117 -13.33 -19.85 12.76
N LYS A 118 -12.42 -20.85 12.83
CA LYS A 118 -12.42 -22.07 13.68
C LYS A 118 -11.46 -23.14 13.11
N PRO A 119 -10.96 -24.07 13.93
CA PRO A 119 -10.02 -23.94 15.04
C PRO A 119 -8.62 -24.48 14.65
N GLU A 120 -7.69 -24.33 15.56
CA GLU A 120 -6.27 -24.66 15.47
C GLU A 120 -5.98 -26.17 15.40
N GLN A 121 -6.07 -26.79 14.22
CA GLN A 121 -5.44 -28.10 13.96
C GLN A 121 -4.88 -28.12 12.53
N ASP A 122 -3.65 -28.62 12.39
CA ASP A 122 -2.82 -28.78 11.18
C ASP A 122 -1.92 -27.61 10.75
N ASN A 123 -0.93 -27.27 11.60
CA ASN A 123 0.23 -26.44 11.21
C ASN A 123 1.48 -27.27 10.85
N LYS A 124 1.40 -28.60 10.68
CA LYS A 124 2.61 -29.43 10.55
C LYS A 124 3.35 -29.26 9.22
N ASP A 125 2.65 -28.88 8.15
CA ASP A 125 3.22 -28.87 6.79
C ASP A 125 3.54 -27.48 6.22
N GLU A 126 3.45 -26.42 7.05
CA GLU A 126 3.78 -25.06 6.57
C GLU A 126 5.31 -24.83 6.56
N PRO A 127 5.89 -24.45 5.40
CA PRO A 127 7.30 -24.08 5.30
C PRO A 127 7.68 -23.01 6.34
N LEU A 128 8.83 -23.17 6.99
CA LEU A 128 9.28 -22.28 8.08
C LEU A 128 9.35 -20.81 7.66
N PHE A 129 9.70 -20.55 6.39
CA PHE A 129 9.77 -19.19 5.86
C PHE A 129 8.38 -18.52 5.83
N LEU A 130 7.33 -19.24 5.42
CA LEU A 130 5.98 -18.68 5.33
C LEU A 130 5.41 -18.26 6.69
N ARG A 131 5.78 -18.95 7.77
CA ARG A 131 5.33 -18.61 9.13
C ARG A 131 5.84 -17.26 9.64
N HIS A 132 6.96 -16.79 9.09
CA HIS A 132 7.63 -15.55 9.47
C HIS A 132 7.52 -14.48 8.37
N LEU A 133 6.72 -14.75 7.36
CA LEU A 133 6.56 -13.91 6.18
C LEU A 133 5.24 -13.15 6.25
N LEU A 134 5.30 -11.87 5.94
CA LEU A 134 4.14 -11.00 5.86
C LEU A 134 4.20 -10.21 4.56
N PHE A 135 3.15 -10.25 3.75
CA PHE A 135 3.12 -9.61 2.44
C PHE A 135 1.88 -8.75 2.23
N GLY A 136 2.01 -7.77 1.34
CA GLY A 136 0.97 -6.82 0.98
C GLY A 136 1.12 -5.46 1.68
N ILE A 137 0.79 -4.39 0.96
CA ILE A 137 1.01 -3.00 1.42
C ILE A 137 0.33 -2.78 2.77
N ASN A 138 -0.98 -3.03 2.85
CA ASN A 138 -1.77 -2.73 4.05
C ASN A 138 -1.36 -3.59 5.26
N ALA A 139 -0.96 -4.83 5.04
CA ALA A 139 -0.53 -5.71 6.13
C ALA A 139 0.79 -5.21 6.72
N VAL A 140 1.75 -4.89 5.85
CA VAL A 140 3.08 -4.40 6.24
C VAL A 140 2.97 -3.04 6.91
N THR A 141 2.14 -2.13 6.38
CA THR A 141 1.97 -0.79 6.95
C THR A 141 1.36 -0.84 8.34
N LYS A 142 0.26 -1.60 8.52
CA LYS A 142 -0.36 -1.78 9.84
C LYS A 142 0.65 -2.32 10.85
N ARG A 143 1.51 -3.25 10.44
CA ARG A 143 2.53 -3.83 11.31
C ARG A 143 3.63 -2.83 11.67
N LEU A 144 4.14 -2.07 10.70
CA LEU A 144 5.10 -0.99 10.95
C LEU A 144 4.52 0.11 11.85
N GLU A 145 3.28 0.55 11.59
CA GLU A 145 2.58 1.54 12.42
C GLU A 145 2.41 1.06 13.86
N THR A 146 2.01 -0.21 14.03
CA THR A 146 1.88 -0.83 15.36
C THR A 146 3.20 -0.84 16.12
N GLN A 147 4.32 -1.13 15.43
CA GLN A 147 5.66 -1.13 16.03
C GLN A 147 6.14 0.27 16.39
N VAL A 148 5.96 1.25 15.49
CA VAL A 148 6.28 2.66 15.75
C VAL A 148 5.49 3.18 16.94
N GLN A 149 4.18 2.92 16.99
CA GLN A 149 3.32 3.33 18.12
C GLN A 149 3.74 2.68 19.44
N ALA A 150 4.09 1.38 19.43
CA ALA A 150 4.51 0.67 20.64
C ALA A 150 5.77 1.29 21.26
N VAL A 151 6.70 1.78 20.43
CA VAL A 151 7.92 2.42 20.92
C VAL A 151 7.67 3.86 21.38
N HIS A 152 6.79 4.61 20.69
CA HIS A 152 6.51 6.02 21.03
C HIS A 152 5.52 6.22 22.17
N SER A 153 4.66 5.25 22.47
CA SER A 153 3.63 5.37 23.51
C SER A 153 3.55 4.06 24.32
N PRO A 154 4.56 3.76 25.13
CA PRO A 154 4.60 2.52 25.91
C PRO A 154 3.47 2.40 26.95
N ASN A 155 2.84 3.52 27.33
CA ASN A 155 1.88 3.61 28.44
C ASN A 155 0.39 3.64 28.01
N VAL A 156 0.06 3.54 26.73
CA VAL A 156 -1.35 3.46 26.31
C VAL A 156 -1.76 1.99 26.27
N SER A 157 -2.35 1.51 27.37
CA SER A 157 -3.05 0.23 27.47
C SER A 157 -3.97 0.04 26.27
N LYS A 158 -3.64 -0.89 25.38
CA LYS A 158 -4.51 -1.27 24.28
C LYS A 158 -5.69 -2.07 24.86
N PHE A 159 -6.91 -1.59 24.59
CA PHE A 159 -8.11 -2.42 24.69
C PHE A 159 -7.92 -3.69 23.84
N PRO A 160 -8.41 -4.86 24.29
CA PRO A 160 -8.16 -6.12 23.61
C PRO A 160 -9.06 -6.22 22.38
N GLU A 161 -8.54 -5.84 21.21
CA GLU A 161 -9.11 -6.36 19.97
C GLU A 161 -8.77 -7.85 19.87
N THR A 162 -9.83 -8.65 19.86
CA THR A 162 -9.86 -10.10 19.89
C THR A 162 -9.08 -10.70 18.70
N SER A 163 -7.81 -11.06 18.89
CA SER A 163 -7.20 -12.25 18.26
C SER A 163 -5.82 -12.57 18.83
N THR A 164 -5.68 -13.81 19.26
CA THR A 164 -4.49 -14.46 19.82
C THR A 164 -3.41 -14.65 18.75
N LYS A 165 -2.38 -13.79 18.76
CA LYS A 165 -1.01 -14.03 18.24
C LYS A 165 -0.14 -12.86 18.68
N THR A 166 0.86 -13.11 19.52
CA THR A 166 1.86 -12.10 19.89
C THR A 166 2.52 -11.57 18.62
N LEU A 167 2.31 -10.28 18.33
CA LEU A 167 2.77 -9.67 17.08
C LEU A 167 4.29 -9.46 17.14
N LYS A 168 5.04 -10.34 16.48
CA LYS A 168 6.50 -10.32 16.29
C LYS A 168 7.05 -9.02 15.66
N SER A 169 8.28 -8.65 16.02
CA SER A 169 8.95 -7.49 15.42
C SER A 169 9.41 -7.79 13.99
N LEU A 170 9.34 -6.80 13.10
CA LEU A 170 9.82 -6.92 11.72
C LEU A 170 11.32 -6.63 11.72
N MET A 171 12.07 -7.33 10.87
CA MET A 171 13.52 -7.11 10.69
C MET A 171 13.83 -6.60 9.28
N TYR A 172 13.23 -7.21 8.26
CA TYR A 172 13.48 -6.87 6.86
C TYR A 172 12.18 -6.52 6.15
N VAL A 173 12.23 -5.48 5.31
CA VAL A 173 11.11 -5.06 4.45
C VAL A 173 11.63 -4.91 3.02
N PHE A 174 11.15 -5.75 2.12
CA PHE A 174 11.44 -5.74 0.70
C PHE A 174 10.29 -5.08 -0.08
N VAL A 175 10.61 -4.20 -1.02
CA VAL A 175 9.61 -3.43 -1.79
C VAL A 175 9.92 -3.46 -3.27
N CYS A 176 8.96 -3.87 -4.10
CA CYS A 176 9.03 -3.87 -5.56
C CYS A 176 8.80 -2.46 -6.13
N ARG A 177 9.65 -1.49 -5.77
CA ARG A 177 9.43 -0.07 -6.07
C ARG A 177 9.32 0.23 -7.57
N ALA A 178 10.08 -0.48 -8.40
CA ALA A 178 10.10 -0.25 -9.85
C ALA A 178 8.83 -0.72 -10.56
N ASP A 179 8.06 -1.62 -9.95
CA ASP A 179 6.87 -2.25 -10.56
C ASP A 179 5.54 -1.59 -10.14
N VAL A 180 5.59 -0.71 -9.13
CA VAL A 180 4.40 -0.04 -8.57
C VAL A 180 4.15 1.30 -9.25
N ASP A 181 3.04 1.39 -9.98
CA ASP A 181 2.49 2.63 -10.55
C ASP A 181 1.07 2.89 -10.02
N PRO A 182 0.81 4.02 -9.33
CA PRO A 182 1.72 5.11 -9.00
C PRO A 182 2.62 4.81 -7.78
N ALA A 183 3.87 5.27 -7.84
CA ALA A 183 4.85 5.14 -6.76
C ALA A 183 4.41 5.78 -5.41
N LEU A 184 3.35 6.61 -5.43
CA LEU A 184 2.77 7.20 -4.22
C LEU A 184 2.21 6.14 -3.26
N LEU A 185 1.77 4.98 -3.79
CA LEU A 185 1.21 3.89 -2.98
C LEU A 185 2.20 3.32 -1.95
N ILE A 186 3.50 3.46 -2.20
CA ILE A 186 4.57 2.95 -1.31
C ILE A 186 5.46 4.06 -0.74
N ALA A 187 5.19 5.33 -1.07
CA ALA A 187 6.05 6.46 -0.70
C ALA A 187 6.15 6.70 0.82
N HIS A 188 5.20 6.18 1.60
CA HIS A 188 5.18 6.30 3.05
C HIS A 188 6.08 5.28 3.76
N LEU A 189 6.45 4.16 3.13
CA LEU A 189 7.23 3.09 3.76
C LEU A 189 8.61 3.55 4.28
N PRO A 190 9.41 4.33 3.52
CA PRO A 190 10.67 4.89 4.03
C PRO A 190 10.47 5.74 5.28
N HIS A 191 9.36 6.48 5.36
CA HIS A 191 9.07 7.37 6.49
C HIS A 191 8.73 6.55 7.74
N LEU A 192 7.91 5.50 7.61
CA LEU A 192 7.58 4.60 8.74
C LEU A 192 8.82 3.88 9.27
N VAL A 193 9.64 3.31 8.37
CA VAL A 193 10.87 2.60 8.75
C VAL A 193 11.87 3.56 9.40
N ALA A 194 12.06 4.75 8.84
CA ALA A 194 12.96 5.73 9.41
C ALA A 194 12.49 6.25 10.77
N ALA A 195 11.18 6.44 10.97
CA ALA A 195 10.61 6.84 12.25
C ALA A 195 10.90 5.78 13.32
N TYR A 196 10.64 4.51 13.03
CA TYR A 196 10.99 3.39 13.91
C TYR A 196 12.49 3.35 14.22
N ASN A 197 13.35 3.39 13.20
CA ASN A 197 14.79 3.31 13.43
C ASN A 197 15.35 4.52 14.19
N SER A 198 14.67 5.67 14.15
CA SER A 198 15.11 6.88 14.85
C SER A 198 14.95 6.78 16.37
N THR A 199 14.08 5.90 16.86
CA THR A 199 13.91 5.64 18.30
C THR A 199 15.03 4.77 18.89
N ARG A 200 16.01 4.36 18.08
CA ARG A 200 17.13 3.47 18.47
C ARG A 200 16.65 2.17 19.13
N PRO A 201 15.82 1.38 18.42
CA PRO A 201 15.41 0.06 18.90
C PRO A 201 16.62 -0.87 19.05
N SER A 202 16.44 -1.96 19.79
CA SER A 202 17.46 -3.03 19.91
C SER A 202 17.80 -3.66 18.55
N GLN A 203 16.84 -3.69 17.63
CA GLN A 203 17.01 -4.19 16.27
C GLN A 203 16.42 -3.21 15.26
N TYR A 204 17.21 -2.87 14.25
CA TYR A 204 16.81 -1.94 13.20
C TYR A 204 16.09 -2.66 12.07
N ILE A 205 15.06 -2.00 11.52
CA ILE A 205 14.38 -2.46 10.31
C ILE A 205 15.19 -2.02 9.10
N LYS A 206 15.55 -2.96 8.23
CA LYS A 206 16.16 -2.63 6.93
C LYS A 206 15.11 -2.61 5.83
N LEU A 207 15.12 -1.53 5.05
CA LEU A 207 14.28 -1.36 3.87
C LEU A 207 15.10 -1.63 2.62
N ILE A 208 14.61 -2.54 1.77
CA ILE A 208 15.33 -2.98 0.57
C ILE A 208 14.43 -2.77 -0.66
N PRO A 209 14.81 -1.91 -1.60
CA PRO A 209 14.18 -1.87 -2.91
C PRO A 209 14.62 -3.09 -3.73
N LEU A 210 13.64 -3.78 -4.30
CA LEU A 210 13.84 -4.89 -5.24
C LEU A 210 13.94 -4.38 -6.69
N PRO A 211 14.56 -5.16 -7.59
CA PRO A 211 14.74 -4.75 -8.97
C PRO A 211 13.41 -4.79 -9.74
N GLN A 212 13.41 -4.26 -10.97
CA GLN A 212 12.24 -4.31 -11.85
C GLN A 212 11.90 -5.76 -12.22
N GLY A 213 10.61 -6.08 -12.27
CA GLY A 213 10.09 -7.44 -12.53
C GLY A 213 10.04 -8.34 -11.30
N ALA A 214 10.52 -7.87 -10.14
CA ALA A 214 10.49 -8.63 -8.89
C ALA A 214 9.06 -8.92 -8.42
N GLU A 215 8.11 -7.99 -8.63
CA GLU A 215 6.71 -8.22 -8.25
C GLU A 215 6.13 -9.47 -8.92
N PHE A 216 6.37 -9.62 -10.21
CA PHE A 216 5.86 -10.76 -10.98
C PHE A 216 6.53 -12.06 -10.54
N LEU A 217 7.85 -12.06 -10.39
CA LEU A 217 8.60 -13.25 -9.96
C LEU A 217 8.17 -13.72 -8.57
N LEU A 218 8.05 -12.81 -7.61
CA LEU A 218 7.58 -13.13 -6.26
C LEU A 218 6.12 -13.62 -6.25
N ALA A 219 5.26 -12.98 -7.06
CA ALA A 219 3.87 -13.40 -7.20
C ALA A 219 3.77 -14.83 -7.77
N GLN A 220 4.57 -15.15 -8.79
CA GLN A 220 4.62 -16.48 -9.39
C GLN A 220 5.12 -17.53 -8.39
N THR A 221 6.20 -17.27 -7.65
CA THR A 221 6.77 -18.22 -6.67
C THR A 221 5.88 -18.42 -5.45
N LEU A 222 5.16 -17.39 -5.02
CA LEU A 222 4.19 -17.50 -3.92
C LEU A 222 2.83 -18.07 -4.38
N GLY A 223 2.55 -18.14 -5.69
CA GLY A 223 1.25 -18.55 -6.21
C GLY A 223 0.13 -17.54 -5.90
N ILE A 224 0.46 -16.24 -5.77
CA ILE A 224 -0.48 -15.16 -5.46
C ILE A 224 -0.59 -14.23 -6.67
N ARG A 225 -1.69 -13.48 -6.79
CA ARG A 225 -1.91 -12.59 -7.94
C ARG A 225 -0.84 -11.49 -8.08
N ARG A 226 -0.44 -10.84 -6.96
CA ARG A 226 0.48 -9.70 -6.92
C ARG A 226 1.16 -9.59 -5.56
N VAL A 227 2.46 -9.33 -5.54
CA VAL A 227 3.26 -9.17 -4.30
C VAL A 227 4.14 -7.93 -4.42
N THR A 228 3.67 -6.81 -3.87
CA THR A 228 4.35 -5.51 -3.98
C THR A 228 5.32 -5.23 -2.84
N VAL A 229 4.99 -5.75 -1.64
CA VAL A 229 5.77 -5.55 -0.41
C VAL A 229 5.80 -6.87 0.33
N LEU A 230 6.98 -7.23 0.82
CA LEU A 230 7.27 -8.44 1.57
C LEU A 230 8.05 -8.05 2.82
N ALA A 231 7.72 -8.61 3.97
CA ALA A 231 8.39 -8.34 5.22
C ALA A 231 8.66 -9.65 5.98
N VAL A 232 9.77 -9.69 6.71
CA VAL A 232 10.24 -10.86 7.45
C VAL A 232 10.40 -10.47 8.92
N ASP A 233 9.87 -11.33 9.80
CA ASP A 233 9.98 -11.20 11.25
C ASP A 233 11.40 -11.53 11.77
N VAL A 234 11.73 -11.01 12.95
CA VAL A 234 13.00 -11.24 13.66
C VAL A 234 13.24 -12.72 13.99
N ASP A 235 12.18 -13.48 14.27
CA ASP A 235 12.27 -14.88 14.69
C ASP A 235 12.62 -15.84 13.54
N TYR A 236 12.72 -15.36 12.32
CA TYR A 236 13.08 -16.19 11.19
C TYR A 236 14.53 -16.71 11.37
N PRO A 237 14.78 -18.03 11.31
CA PRO A 237 16.13 -18.57 11.35
C PRO A 237 16.89 -18.07 10.10
N ASP A 238 17.78 -17.10 10.33
CA ASP A 238 18.52 -16.40 9.28
C ASP A 238 19.27 -17.37 8.37
N ASP A 239 19.02 -17.29 7.05
CA ASP A 239 19.98 -17.81 6.08
C ASP A 239 21.23 -16.92 6.13
N SER A 240 22.36 -17.50 6.50
CA SER A 240 23.64 -16.81 6.67
C SER A 240 24.06 -16.05 5.41
N LYS A 241 23.71 -16.57 4.22
CA LYS A 241 23.99 -15.91 2.94
C LYS A 241 23.16 -14.65 2.77
N LEU A 242 21.86 -14.73 3.04
CA LEU A 242 20.96 -13.59 2.94
C LEU A 242 21.35 -12.52 3.97
N LYS A 243 21.64 -12.92 5.21
CA LYS A 243 22.05 -12.01 6.28
C LYS A 243 23.33 -11.25 5.94
N ALA A 244 24.37 -11.93 5.45
CA ALA A 244 25.62 -11.28 5.06
C ALA A 244 25.41 -10.20 3.98
N ILE A 245 24.55 -10.48 2.99
CA ILE A 245 24.20 -9.51 1.95
C ILE A 245 23.40 -8.34 2.55
N LEU A 246 22.43 -8.62 3.42
CA LEU A 246 21.58 -7.61 4.06
C LEU A 246 22.34 -6.74 5.08
N GLU A 247 23.40 -7.25 5.70
CA GLU A 247 24.26 -6.51 6.63
C GLU A 247 24.92 -5.31 5.94
N SER A 248 25.32 -5.45 4.69
CA SER A 248 25.93 -4.37 3.89
C SER A 248 25.00 -3.20 3.56
N ILE A 249 23.67 -3.37 3.70
CA ILE A 249 22.69 -2.34 3.34
C ILE A 249 22.61 -1.29 4.47
N PRO A 250 22.62 0.02 4.11
CA PRO A 250 22.54 1.10 5.08
C PRO A 250 21.20 1.11 5.82
N ILE A 251 21.25 1.43 7.10
CA ILE A 251 20.06 1.61 7.94
C ILE A 251 19.44 2.95 7.61
N LEU A 252 18.13 2.95 7.35
CA LEU A 252 17.39 4.16 7.08
C LEU A 252 16.97 4.82 8.39
N THR A 253 17.48 6.01 8.69
CA THR A 253 17.11 6.80 9.87
C THR A 253 16.72 8.22 9.47
N ALA A 254 15.83 8.85 10.25
CA ALA A 254 15.51 10.25 10.10
C ALA A 254 16.40 11.05 11.05
N SER A 255 17.43 11.70 10.51
CA SER A 255 18.40 12.48 11.29
C SER A 255 17.74 13.59 12.13
N TRP A 256 16.60 14.12 11.69
CA TRP A 256 15.82 15.14 12.39
C TRP A 256 14.91 14.58 13.50
N LEU A 257 14.63 13.28 13.51
CA LEU A 257 13.91 12.60 14.61
C LEU A 257 14.88 12.00 15.65
N SER A 258 16.07 11.58 15.23
CA SER A 258 17.02 10.85 16.10
C SER A 258 17.88 11.75 17.00
N GLN A 259 17.69 13.08 16.97
CA GLN A 259 18.56 14.03 17.67
C GLN A 259 18.19 14.20 19.16
N PRO A 260 19.10 13.86 20.10
CA PRO A 260 18.96 14.20 21.52
C PRO A 260 19.66 15.53 21.86
N LYS A 261 20.26 16.22 20.88
CA LYS A 261 20.97 17.49 21.11
C LYS A 261 19.95 18.63 21.21
N ALA A 262 20.10 19.45 22.24
CA ALA A 262 19.23 20.58 22.58
C ALA A 262 19.05 21.62 21.46
N ILE A 263 19.89 21.60 20.41
CA ILE A 263 19.82 22.54 19.28
C ILE A 263 20.05 21.73 17.99
N ALA A 264 18.98 21.52 17.22
CA ALA A 264 19.07 20.95 15.89
C ALA A 264 19.73 21.96 14.94
N PRO A 265 20.63 21.53 14.02
CA PRO A 265 21.21 22.43 13.04
C PRO A 265 20.11 22.97 12.12
N LEU A 266 20.00 24.30 12.01
CA LEU A 266 19.06 24.92 11.09
C LEU A 266 19.46 24.58 9.65
N ILE A 267 18.51 24.03 8.90
CA ILE A 267 18.70 23.72 7.48
C ILE A 267 18.23 24.93 6.66
N SER A 268 19.02 25.30 5.65
CA SER A 268 18.65 26.38 4.72
C SER A 268 17.34 26.07 4.00
N THR A 269 16.48 27.08 3.84
CA THR A 269 15.21 26.93 3.12
C THR A 269 15.44 26.74 1.63
N HIS A 270 14.87 25.68 1.06
CA HIS A 270 14.98 25.41 -0.38
C HIS A 270 13.69 25.84 -1.09
N ILE A 271 13.76 26.94 -1.86
CA ILE A 271 12.64 27.44 -2.65
C ILE A 271 12.82 27.01 -4.11
N LYS A 272 11.95 26.12 -4.58
CA LYS A 272 11.86 25.70 -5.98
C LYS A 272 10.93 26.63 -6.76
N HIS A 273 11.10 26.70 -8.08
CA HIS A 273 10.23 27.49 -8.94
C HIS A 273 9.41 26.56 -9.84
N LEU A 274 8.09 26.55 -9.65
CA LEU A 274 7.17 25.77 -10.46
C LEU A 274 6.71 26.59 -11.66
N ARG A 275 6.93 26.05 -12.86
CA ARG A 275 6.49 26.65 -14.11
C ARG A 275 4.96 26.54 -14.22
N THR A 276 4.28 27.67 -14.21
CA THR A 276 2.84 27.76 -14.46
C THR A 276 2.57 28.60 -15.71
N THR A 277 1.40 28.42 -16.30
CA THR A 277 0.93 29.27 -17.40
C THR A 277 -0.22 30.13 -16.91
N VAL A 278 -0.13 31.44 -17.15
CA VAL A 278 -1.18 32.42 -16.85
C VAL A 278 -1.68 32.99 -18.17
N PRO A 279 -2.99 33.18 -18.37
CA PRO A 279 -3.49 33.87 -19.56
C PRO A 279 -2.91 35.29 -19.60
N LYS A 280 -2.47 35.74 -20.78
CA LYS A 280 -1.92 37.10 -20.96
C LYS A 280 -2.99 38.15 -20.64
N ASP A 281 -4.23 37.92 -21.07
CA ASP A 281 -5.38 38.76 -20.74
C ASP A 281 -6.30 38.10 -19.71
N MET A 282 -6.16 38.52 -18.45
CA MET A 282 -6.94 38.01 -17.33
C MET A 282 -8.44 38.35 -17.42
N LYS A 283 -8.80 39.48 -18.03
CA LYS A 283 -10.20 39.93 -18.19
C LYS A 283 -10.97 39.04 -19.15
N GLU A 284 -10.45 38.87 -20.38
CA GLU A 284 -11.07 38.01 -21.40
C GLU A 284 -11.14 36.55 -20.96
N ALA A 285 -10.07 36.05 -20.33
CA ALA A 285 -10.06 34.70 -19.78
C ALA A 285 -11.14 34.50 -18.68
N LYS A 286 -11.41 35.53 -17.86
CA LYS A 286 -12.46 35.50 -16.84
C LYS A 286 -13.85 35.47 -17.48
N GLU A 287 -14.09 36.27 -18.52
CA GLU A 287 -15.35 36.26 -19.27
C GLU A 287 -15.60 34.94 -19.98
N LEU A 288 -14.59 34.39 -20.68
CA LEU A 288 -14.68 33.07 -21.32
C LEU A 288 -14.98 31.97 -20.29
N ARG A 289 -14.40 32.06 -19.09
CA ARG A 289 -14.69 31.12 -17.99
C ARG A 289 -16.13 31.26 -17.48
N LEU A 290 -16.66 32.47 -17.37
CA LEU A 290 -18.05 32.72 -16.98
C LEU A 290 -19.03 32.20 -18.04
N LYS A 291 -18.80 32.54 -19.32
CA LYS A 291 -19.58 32.02 -20.47
C LYS A 291 -19.56 30.49 -20.52
N GLY A 292 -18.39 29.88 -20.31
CA GLY A 292 -18.24 28.42 -20.25
C GLY A 292 -19.00 27.77 -19.09
N LYS A 293 -19.01 28.39 -17.91
CA LYS A 293 -19.81 27.93 -16.76
C LYS A 293 -21.30 28.02 -17.02
N ALA A 294 -21.78 29.11 -17.63
CA ALA A 294 -23.18 29.29 -17.98
C ALA A 294 -23.65 28.24 -18.99
N ALA A 295 -22.89 28.03 -20.08
CA ALA A 295 -23.20 27.00 -21.07
C ALA A 295 -23.18 25.58 -20.50
N ALA A 296 -22.25 25.27 -19.58
CA ALA A 296 -22.21 23.97 -18.91
C ALA A 296 -23.40 23.75 -17.97
N ARG A 297 -23.88 24.80 -17.27
CA ARG A 297 -25.10 24.75 -16.46
C ARG A 297 -26.33 24.50 -17.33
N GLN A 298 -26.46 25.21 -18.44
CA GLN A 298 -27.56 24.99 -19.40
C GLN A 298 -27.56 23.56 -19.95
N LYS A 299 -26.39 23.03 -20.35
CA LYS A 299 -26.27 21.63 -20.82
C LYS A 299 -26.66 20.59 -19.77
N ARG A 300 -26.37 20.86 -18.49
CA ARG A 300 -26.82 19.98 -17.40
C ARG A 300 -28.33 20.01 -17.24
N PHE A 301 -28.93 21.19 -17.31
CA PHE A 301 -30.37 21.38 -17.20
C PHE A 301 -31.14 20.78 -18.37
N THR A 302 -30.63 20.91 -19.60
CA THR A 302 -31.24 20.26 -20.77
C THR A 302 -31.09 18.74 -20.71
N LYS A 303 -29.94 18.23 -20.24
CA LYS A 303 -29.73 16.79 -20.07
C LYS A 303 -30.63 16.18 -19.00
N SER A 304 -30.86 16.88 -17.88
CA SER A 304 -31.78 16.42 -16.83
C SER A 304 -33.24 16.43 -17.26
N LYS A 305 -33.64 17.40 -18.11
CA LYS A 305 -34.98 17.43 -18.72
C LYS A 305 -35.19 16.37 -19.80
N LEU A 306 -34.13 15.93 -20.48
CA LEU A 306 -34.22 14.88 -21.50
C LEU A 306 -34.23 13.47 -20.89
N SER A 307 -33.82 13.31 -19.63
CA SER A 307 -33.69 12.01 -18.95
C SER A 307 -34.80 11.71 -17.94
N SER A 308 -35.79 12.60 -17.78
CA SER A 308 -37.01 12.29 -17.03
C SER A 308 -37.95 11.51 -17.95
N PRO A 309 -38.23 10.21 -17.65
CA PRO A 309 -39.19 9.43 -18.42
C PRO A 309 -40.59 10.01 -18.20
N THR A 310 -41.35 10.09 -19.28
CA THR A 310 -42.79 10.39 -19.26
C THR A 310 -43.56 9.14 -18.90
#